data_AF-Q0GPB7-F1
#
_entry.id   AF-Q0GPB7-F1
#
_cell.length_a   1.000
_cell.length_b   1.000
_cell.length_c   1.000
_cell.angle_alpha   90.00
_cell.angle_beta   90.00
_cell.angle_gamma   90.00
#
_symmetry.space_group_name_H-M   'P 1'
#
loop_
_entity.id
_entity.type
_entity.pdbx_description
1 polymer ?
#
loop_
_entity_poly.entity_id
_entity_poly.type
_entity_poly.pdbx_seq_one_letter_code
_entity_poly.pdbx_strand_id
1 'polypeptide(L)'
;MEFCSMPTKKRRLIISLPPELDEALARFSRVTGQPQSSFVLTCLMENISSLNLITDAVEQAKAGNIRQSEALIAQALGTTILKITGSSTSEG
;
A
#
# COMPACT_ATOMS: atom_id res chain seq x y z
N MET A 1 -5.89 -34.47 -17.41
CA MET A 1 -5.25 -33.28 -16.83
C MET A 1 -6.34 -32.24 -16.61
N GLU A 2 -6.89 -32.21 -15.40
CA GLU A 2 -7.87 -31.20 -15.01
C GLU A 2 -7.12 -30.03 -14.35
N PHE A 3 -7.07 -28.88 -15.04
CA PHE A 3 -6.60 -27.64 -14.42
C PHE A 3 -7.74 -27.06 -13.60
N CYS A 4 -7.79 -27.41 -12.32
CA CYS A 4 -8.71 -26.81 -11.36
C CYS A 4 -8.33 -25.33 -11.17
N SER A 5 -9.01 -24.44 -11.90
CA SER A 5 -8.89 -22.98 -11.74
C SER A 5 -9.40 -22.60 -10.36
N MET A 6 -8.50 -22.25 -9.44
CA MET A 6 -8.91 -21.69 -8.16
C MET A 6 -9.67 -20.37 -8.43
N PRO A 7 -10.93 -20.23 -8.00
CA PRO A 7 -11.66 -18.99 -8.19
C PRO A 7 -10.95 -17.89 -7.41
N THR A 8 -10.22 -17.04 -8.14
CA THR A 8 -9.56 -15.89 -7.51
C THR A 8 -10.64 -14.99 -6.92
N LYS A 9 -10.77 -14.94 -5.59
CA LYS A 9 -11.66 -14.01 -4.87
C LYS A 9 -11.10 -12.59 -4.97
N LYS A 10 -11.05 -12.04 -6.18
CA LYS A 10 -10.66 -10.64 -6.43
C LYS A 10 -11.91 -9.77 -6.31
N ARG A 11 -12.03 -9.03 -5.20
CA ARG A 11 -13.09 -8.03 -5.06
C ARG A 11 -12.78 -6.84 -5.97
N ARG A 12 -13.80 -6.30 -6.63
CA ARG A 12 -13.67 -5.06 -7.40
C ARG A 12 -13.80 -3.88 -6.46
N LEU A 13 -12.77 -3.04 -6.42
CA LEU A 13 -12.80 -1.74 -5.74
C LEU A 13 -13.08 -0.67 -6.80
N ILE A 14 -14.10 0.17 -6.57
CA ILE A 14 -14.42 1.31 -7.42
C ILE A 14 -14.07 2.57 -6.63
N ILE A 15 -13.17 3.38 -7.18
CA ILE A 15 -12.73 4.65 -6.58
C ILE A 15 -12.91 5.76 -7.60
N SER A 16 -13.30 6.94 -7.14
CA SER A 16 -13.27 8.16 -7.95
C SER A 16 -11.90 8.81 -7.78
N LEU A 17 -11.24 9.08 -8.90
CA LEU A 17 -9.92 9.72 -8.91
C LEU A 17 -10.08 11.24 -9.03
N PRO A 18 -9.45 12.04 -8.16
CA PRO A 18 -9.29 13.47 -8.39
C PRO A 18 -8.53 13.74 -9.70
N PRO A 19 -8.80 14.86 -10.38
CA PRO A 19 -8.21 15.16 -11.69
C PRO A 19 -6.67 15.20 -11.64
N GLU A 20 -6.07 15.74 -10.59
CA GLU A 20 -4.62 15.80 -10.41
C GLU A 20 -3.97 14.42 -10.31
N LEU A 21 -4.67 13.44 -9.72
CA LEU A 21 -4.18 12.08 -9.57
C LEU A 21 -4.32 11.30 -10.88
N ASP A 22 -5.43 11.49 -11.60
CA ASP A 22 -5.64 10.87 -12.91
C ASP A 22 -4.58 11.33 -13.92
N GLU A 23 -4.28 12.64 -13.98
CA GLU A 23 -3.23 13.17 -14.85
C GLU A 23 -1.85 12.58 -14.54
N ALA A 24 -1.50 12.47 -13.26
CA ALA A 24 -0.24 11.87 -12.84
C ALA A 24 -0.15 10.38 -13.24
N LEU A 25 -1.22 9.62 -13.03
CA LEU A 25 -1.31 8.22 -13.41
C LEU A 25 -1.29 8.02 -14.93
N ALA A 26 -1.97 8.88 -15.70
CA ALA A 26 -1.97 8.87 -17.16
C ALA A 26 -0.57 9.17 -17.73
N ARG A 27 0.14 10.13 -17.15
CA ARG A 27 1.53 10.41 -17.51
C ARG A 27 2.43 9.22 -17.19
N PHE A 28 2.32 8.64 -15.99
CA PHE A 28 3.09 7.47 -15.60
C PHE A 28 2.86 6.30 -16.57
N SER A 29 1.59 5.97 -16.83
CA SER A 29 1.20 4.88 -17.73
C SER A 29 1.77 5.05 -19.15
N ARG A 30 1.76 6.28 -19.67
CA ARG A 30 2.32 6.60 -20.99
C ARG A 30 3.84 6.38 -21.07
N VAL A 31 4.56 6.68 -19.99
CA VAL A 31 6.03 6.60 -19.95
C VAL A 31 6.49 5.17 -19.66
N THR A 32 5.83 4.47 -18.74
CA THR A 32 6.24 3.12 -18.30
C THR A 32 5.59 1.99 -19.10
N GLY A 33 4.53 2.29 -19.87
CA GLY A 33 3.71 1.29 -20.55
C GLY A 33 2.86 0.44 -19.61
N GLN A 34 2.88 0.71 -18.30
CA GLN A 34 2.11 -0.05 -17.33
C GLN A 34 0.68 0.48 -17.22
N PRO A 35 -0.34 -0.39 -17.10
CA PRO A 35 -1.71 0.04 -16.83
C PRO A 35 -1.82 0.77 -15.48
N GLN A 36 -2.56 1.89 -15.46
CA GLN A 36 -2.78 2.68 -14.25
C GLN A 36 -3.30 1.83 -13.08
N SER A 37 -4.27 0.95 -13.34
CA SER A 37 -4.87 0.07 -12.32
C SER A 37 -3.87 -0.92 -11.73
N SER A 38 -2.92 -1.42 -12.53
CA SER A 38 -1.87 -2.30 -12.06
C SER A 38 -0.89 -1.56 -11.16
N PHE A 39 -0.51 -0.33 -11.53
CA PHE A 39 0.36 0.50 -10.71
C PHE A 39 -0.28 0.86 -9.37
N VAL A 40 -1.53 1.32 -9.37
CA VAL A 40 -2.29 1.63 -8.14
C VAL A 40 -2.39 0.41 -7.24
N LEU A 41 -2.67 -0.77 -7.82
CA LEU A 41 -2.71 -2.02 -7.06
C LEU A 41 -1.35 -2.35 -6.44
N THR A 42 -0.25 -2.23 -7.18
CA THR A 42 1.10 -2.46 -6.66
C THR A 42 1.42 -1.51 -5.51
N CYS A 43 1.16 -0.22 -5.66
CA CYS A 43 1.37 0.76 -4.59
C CYS A 43 0.55 0.41 -3.34
N LEU A 44 -0.71 0.03 -3.50
CA LEU A 44 -1.54 -0.40 -2.37
C LEU A 44 -0.99 -1.68 -1.71
N MET A 45 -0.53 -2.66 -2.51
CA MET A 45 0.06 -3.90 -2.01
C MET A 45 1.35 -3.66 -1.21
N GLU A 46 2.20 -2.75 -1.67
CA GLU A 46 3.44 -2.38 -0.99
C GLU A 46 3.22 -1.72 0.38
N ASN A 47 2.01 -1.18 0.61
CA ASN A 47 1.62 -0.48 1.83
C ASN A 47 0.73 -1.32 2.76
N ILE A 48 0.44 -2.60 2.43
CA ILE A 48 -0.42 -3.46 3.27
C ILE A 48 0.10 -3.54 4.71
N SER A 49 1.40 -3.74 4.91
CA SER A 49 1.98 -3.85 6.25
C SER A 49 1.79 -2.57 7.07
N SER A 50 2.03 -1.40 6.46
CA SER A 50 1.82 -0.10 7.11
C SER A 50 0.34 0.14 7.42
N LEU A 51 -0.56 -0.22 6.50
CA LEU A 51 -2.01 -0.12 6.71
C LEU A 51 -2.47 -0.98 7.89
N ASN A 52 -1.97 -2.21 8.02
CA ASN A 52 -2.29 -3.08 9.16
C ASN A 52 -1.78 -2.48 10.47
N LEU A 53 -0.52 -2.03 10.52
CA LEU A 53 0.05 -1.42 11.73
C LEU A 53 -0.72 -0.17 12.19
N ILE A 54 -1.14 0.68 11.24
CA ILE A 54 -1.98 1.85 11.55
C ILE A 54 -3.35 1.41 12.06
N THR A 55 -3.95 0.38 11.44
CA THR A 55 -5.25 -0.14 11.86
C THR A 55 -5.18 -0.69 13.29
N ASP A 56 -4.17 -1.53 13.58
CA ASP A 56 -3.92 -2.09 14.91
C ASP A 56 -3.69 -0.97 15.94
N ALA A 57 -2.96 0.09 15.56
CA ALA A 57 -2.78 1.25 16.43
C ALA A 57 -4.11 1.94 16.76
N VAL A 58 -4.96 2.16 15.76
CA VAL A 58 -6.28 2.77 15.95
C VAL A 58 -7.18 1.88 16.81
N GLU A 59 -7.13 0.56 16.65
CA GLU A 59 -7.86 -0.38 17.52
C GLU A 59 -7.38 -0.28 18.98
N GLN A 60 -6.07 -0.22 19.21
CA GLN A 60 -5.50 -0.06 20.55
C GLN A 60 -5.84 1.30 21.19
N ALA A 61 -5.84 2.38 20.40
CA ALA A 61 -6.27 3.69 20.86
C ALA A 61 -7.74 3.67 21.28
N LYS A 62 -8.62 3.04 20.49
CA LYS A 62 -10.04 2.87 20.83
C LYS A 62 -10.26 2.02 22.08
N ALA A 63 -9.39 1.04 22.34
CA ALA A 63 -9.42 0.21 23.55
C ALA A 63 -8.87 0.93 24.80
N GLY A 64 -8.37 2.17 24.68
CA GLY A 64 -7.77 2.92 25.79
C GLY A 64 -6.28 2.65 26.02
N ASN A 65 -5.64 1.83 25.18
CA ASN A 65 -4.23 1.45 25.28
C ASN A 65 -3.33 2.43 24.51
N ILE A 66 -3.32 3.70 24.93
CA ILE A 66 -2.63 4.80 24.22
C ILE A 66 -1.14 4.53 23.98
N ARG A 67 -0.43 3.97 24.97
CA ARG A 67 1.02 3.68 24.83
C ARG A 67 1.32 2.62 23.76
N GLN A 68 0.45 1.63 23.61
CA GLN A 68 0.61 0.61 22.56
C GLN A 68 0.26 1.17 21.18
N SER A 69 -0.76 2.03 21.10
CA SER A 69 -1.06 2.76 19.87
C SER A 69 0.11 3.64 19.41
N GLU A 70 0.74 4.38 20.31
CA GLU A 70 1.89 5.25 19.98
C GLU A 70 3.08 4.43 19.44
N ALA A 71 3.36 3.28 20.06
CA ALA A 71 4.43 2.38 19.62
C ALA A 71 4.17 1.81 18.21
N LEU A 72 2.93 1.43 17.92
CA LEU A 72 2.53 0.90 16.60
C LEU A 72 2.58 1.97 15.50
N ILE A 73 2.17 3.21 15.80
CA ILE A 73 2.29 4.34 14.87
C ILE A 73 3.77 4.66 14.59
N ALA A 74 4.61 4.70 15.62
CA ALA A 74 6.04 4.93 15.46
C ALA A 74 6.70 3.84 14.60
N GLN A 75 6.27 2.58 14.75
CA GLN A 75 6.76 1.47 13.93
C GLN A 75 6.29 1.58 12.46
N ALA A 76 5.03 1.95 12.21
CA ALA A 76 4.50 2.17 10.88
C ALA A 76 5.22 3.31 10.13
N LEU A 77 5.51 4.41 10.84
CA LEU A 77 6.26 5.54 10.29
C LEU A 77 7.74 5.20 10.10
N GLY A 78 8.37 4.53 11.07
CA GLY A 78 9.78 4.12 11.00
C GLY A 78 10.07 3.13 9.86
N THR A 79 9.16 2.17 9.63
CA THR A 79 9.27 1.23 8.50
C THR A 79 9.05 1.91 7.15
N THR A 80 8.14 2.90 7.08
CA THR A 80 7.92 3.69 5.86
C THR A 80 9.14 4.56 5.53
N ILE A 81 9.76 5.20 6.53
CA ILE A 81 11.00 5.98 6.36
C ILE A 81 12.13 5.06 5.89
N LEU A 82 12.38 3.94 6.57
CA LEU A 82 13.46 3.00 6.19
C LEU A 82 13.29 2.43 4.77
N LYS A 83 12.06 2.20 4.31
CA LYS A 83 11.80 1.71 2.96
C LYS A 83 12.12 2.78 1.89
N ILE A 84 11.92 4.05 2.21
CA ILE A 84 12.25 5.20 1.35
C ILE A 84 13.76 5.48 1.36
N THR A 85 14.42 5.39 2.51
CA THR A 85 15.88 5.65 2.61
C THR A 85 16.72 4.45 2.14
N GLY A 86 16.17 3.23 2.22
CA GLY A 86 16.84 1.99 1.79
C GLY A 86 16.83 1.74 0.27
N SER A 87 16.12 2.55 -0.52
CA SER A 87 16.12 2.43 -1.99
C SER A 87 17.35 3.05 -2.68
N SER A 88 18.32 3.58 -1.91
CA SER A 88 19.57 4.18 -2.42
C SER A 88 20.83 3.35 -2.12
N THR A 89 20.72 2.03 -1.98
CA THR A 89 21.92 1.17 -1.96
C THR A 89 21.66 -0.11 -2.75
N SER A 90 21.73 0.02 -4.07
CA SER A 90 22.30 -1.05 -4.89
C SER A 90 23.81 -0.85 -4.82
N GLU A 91 24.56 -1.84 -4.34
CA GLU A 91 25.88 -2.24 -4.84
C GLU A 91 26.47 -3.35 -3.95
N GLY A 92 26.89 -4.44 -4.59
CA GLY A 92 27.47 -5.65 -3.99
C GLY A 92 27.23 -6.86 -4.86
#